data_AF-A0A7W1YKS8-F1
#
_entry.id   AF-A0A7W1YKS8-F1
#
_cell.length_a   1.000
_cell.length_b   1.000
_cell.length_c   1.000
_cell.angle_alpha   90.00
_cell.angle_beta   90.00
_cell.angle_gamma   90.00
#
_symmetry.space_group_name_H-M   'P 1'
#
loop_
_entity.id
_entity.type
_entity.pdbx_description
1 polymer ?
#
loop_
_entity_poly.entity_id
_entity_poly.type
_entity_poly.pdbx_seq_one_letter_code
_entity_poly.pdbx_strand_id
1 'polypeptide(L)' 'MHLKIRRSSTKQRKMNGFRRKMKTKAGRQIVNRQRRRASGKGKKR' A
#
# COMPACT_ATOMS: atom_id res chain seq x y z
N MET A 1 -6.12 -10.24 -26.76
CA MET A 1 -5.15 -9.78 -25.75
C MET A 1 -5.36 -10.58 -24.45
N HIS A 2 -4.63 -11.68 -24.24
CA HIS A 2 -4.72 -12.41 -22.97
C HIS A 2 -4.08 -11.57 -21.86
N LEU A 3 -4.90 -10.96 -21.00
CA LEU A 3 -4.42 -10.23 -19.83
C LEU A 3 -3.67 -11.22 -18.91
N LYS A 4 -2.33 -11.17 -18.92
CA LYS A 4 -1.43 -12.04 -18.12
C LYS A 4 -1.70 -12.01 -16.61
N ILE A 5 -2.52 -11.08 -16.12
CA ILE A 5 -2.77 -10.88 -14.71
C ILE A 5 -4.18 -11.34 -14.36
N ARG A 6 -4.31 -12.62 -13.96
CA ARG A 6 -5.49 -13.10 -13.22
C ARG A 6 -5.51 -12.42 -11.84
N ARG A 7 -6.15 -11.24 -11.75
CA ARG A 7 -6.28 -10.47 -10.50
C ARG A 7 -7.44 -11.02 -9.66
N SER A 8 -7.15 -12.03 -8.85
CA SER A 8 -8.06 -12.40 -7.77
C SER A 8 -8.06 -11.30 -6.70
N SER A 9 -9.24 -10.73 -6.44
CA SER A 9 -9.45 -9.68 -5.42
C SER A 9 -9.03 -10.14 -4.01
N THR A 10 -9.25 -11.42 -3.71
CA THR A 10 -8.88 -12.03 -2.42
C THR A 10 -7.36 -12.17 -2.30
N LYS A 11 -6.68 -12.63 -3.35
CA LYS A 11 -5.20 -12.71 -3.39
C LYS A 11 -4.57 -11.33 -3.24
N GLN A 12 -5.11 -10.33 -3.93
CA GLN A 12 -4.63 -8.94 -3.82
C GLN A 12 -4.79 -8.39 -2.40
N ARG A 13 -5.92 -8.65 -1.74
CA ARG A 13 -6.17 -8.23 -0.34
C ARG A 13 -5.19 -8.89 0.63
N LYS A 14 -4.89 -10.18 0.45
CA LYS A 14 -3.95 -10.92 1.29
C LYS A 14 -2.50 -10.43 1.12
N MET A 15 -2.12 -10.04 -0.10
CA MET A 15 -0.76 -9.55 -0.39
C MET A 15 -0.57 -8.08 0.03
N ASN A 16 -1.51 -7.21 -0.35
CA ASN A 16 -1.31 -5.75 -0.33
C ASN A 16 -2.30 -5.00 0.58
N GLY A 17 -3.18 -5.71 1.28
CA GLY A 17 -4.23 -5.10 2.11
C GLY A 17 -3.67 -4.30 3.30
N PHE A 18 -4.46 -3.33 3.77
CA PHE A 18 -4.09 -2.46 4.87
C PHE A 18 -3.69 -3.24 6.13
N ARG A 19 -4.51 -4.22 6.56
CA ARG A 19 -4.20 -5.08 7.71
C ARG A 19 -2.86 -5.81 7.57
N ARG A 20 -2.53 -6.30 6.36
CA ARG A 20 -1.26 -6.97 6.08
C ARG A 20 -0.07 -6.01 6.26
N LYS A 21 -0.20 -4.77 5.75
CA LYS A 21 0.82 -3.72 5.92
C LYS A 21 1.00 -3.29 7.38
N MET A 22 -0.06 -3.30 8.18
CA MET A 22 0.03 -2.94 9.60
C MET A 22 0.76 -3.97 10.46
N LYS A 23 0.91 -5.23 10.01
CA LYS A 23 1.62 -6.28 10.77
C LYS A 23 3.13 -6.03 10.87
N THR A 24 3.76 -5.56 9.79
CA THR A 24 5.23 -5.40 9.72
C THR A 24 5.66 -3.95 9.93
N LYS A 25 6.86 -3.74 10.49
CA LYS A 25 7.45 -2.40 10.68
C LYS A 25 7.58 -1.66 9.34
N ALA A 26 8.11 -2.33 8.32
CA ALA A 26 8.24 -1.78 6.97
C ALA A 26 6.89 -1.37 6.36
N GLY A 27 5.85 -2.20 6.51
CA GLY A 27 4.52 -1.88 6.01
C GLY A 27 3.91 -0.64 6.70
N ARG A 28 4.10 -0.49 8.01
CA ARG A 28 3.69 0.71 8.75
C ARG A 28 4.42 1.97 8.27
N GLN A 29 5.73 1.87 7.98
CA GLN A 29 6.50 2.99 7.42
C GLN A 29 5.95 3.44 6.06
N ILE A 30 5.55 2.51 5.18
CA ILE A 30 4.93 2.83 3.89
C ILE A 30 3.63 3.61 4.10
N VAL A 31 2.75 3.12 4.99
CA VAL A 31 1.48 3.79 5.29
C VAL A 31 1.72 5.20 5.85
N ASN A 32 2.67 5.35 6.77
CA ASN A 32 3.02 6.65 7.34
C ASN A 32 3.59 7.60 6.29
N ARG A 33 4.41 7.11 5.35
CA ARG A 33 4.91 7.89 4.22
C ARG A 33 3.76 8.36 3.31
N GLN A 34 2.80 7.49 3.02
CA GLN A 34 1.62 7.84 2.23
C GLN A 34 0.76 8.91 2.93
N ARG A 35 0.50 8.74 4.23
CA ARG A 35 -0.22 9.74 5.04
C ARG A 35 0.51 11.09 5.08
N ARG A 36 1.83 11.09 5.26
CA ARG A 36 2.65 12.31 5.28
C ARG A 36 2.62 13.06 3.94
N ARG A 37 2.59 12.33 2.81
CA ARG A 37 2.42 12.93 1.48
C ARG A 37 1.03 13.54 1.31
N ALA A 38 -0.01 12.84 1.76
CA ALA A 38 -1.38 13.31 1.68
C ALA A 38 -1.62 14.56 2.55
N SER A 39 -1.01 14.65 3.73
CA SER A 39 -1.17 15.79 4.63
C SER A 39 -0.36 17.04 4.25
N GLY A 40 0.22 17.09 3.05
CA GLY A 40 0.99 18.25 2.55
C GLY A 40 2.33 18.51 3.26
N LYS A 41 2.58 17.89 4.42
CA LYS A 41 3.81 18.05 5.22
C LYS A 41 5.09 17.55 4.53
N GLY A 42 4.97 16.85 3.41
CA GLY A 42 6.10 16.43 2.56
C GLY A 42 6.44 17.38 1.40
N LYS A 43 5.62 18.39 1.13
CA LYS A 43 5.87 19.44 0.12
C LYS A 43 6.60 20.62 0.79
N LYS A 44 7.85 20.42 1.18
CA LYS A 44 8.77 21.54 1.38
C LYS A 44 9.81 21.43 0.26
N ARG A 45 9.67 22.35 -0.71
CA ARG A 45 10.56 22.65 -1.84
C ARG A 45 11.32 21.47 -2.44
#